data_AF-A0A950CM41-F1
#
_entry.id   AF-A0A950CM41-F1
#
_cell.length_a   1.000
_cell.length_b   1.000
_cell.length_c   1.000
_cell.angle_alpha   90.00
_cell.angle_beta   90.00
_cell.angle_gamma   90.00
#
_symmetry.space_group_name_H-M   'P 1'
#
loop_
_entity.id
_entity.type
_entity.pdbx_description
1 polymer ?
#
loop_
_entity_poly.entity_id
_entity_poly.type
_entity_poly.pdbx_seq_one_letter_code
_entity_poly.pdbx_strand_id
1 'polypeptide(L)' 'MSGKADEIKGRVKEAVGDLTDNPRLKDSGRADKAAGKTKQAAERVINKVRDAIKKP' A
#
# COMPACT_ATOMS: atom_id res chain seq x y z
N MET A 1 12.70 -12.22 27.23
CA MET A 1 12.65 -13.25 26.18
C MET A 1 11.35 -13.15 25.36
N SER A 2 10.94 -11.95 24.91
CA SER A 2 9.64 -11.74 24.21
C SER A 2 9.71 -11.83 22.68
N GLY A 3 10.89 -11.68 22.07
CA GLY A 3 11.01 -11.61 20.61
C GLY A 3 10.59 -12.88 19.86
N LYS A 4 10.84 -14.07 20.42
CA LYS A 4 10.52 -15.34 19.74
C LYS A 4 9.01 -15.64 19.72
N ALA A 5 8.29 -15.28 20.79
CA ALA A 5 6.85 -15.49 20.87
C ALA A 5 6.09 -14.54 19.93
N ASP A 6 6.55 -13.28 19.84
CA ASP A 6 6.00 -12.30 18.92
C ASP A 6 6.26 -12.66 17.45
N GLU A 7 7.44 -13.22 17.14
CA GLU A 7 7.77 -13.69 15.79
C GLU A 7 6.89 -14.88 15.35
N ILE A 8 6.66 -15.85 16.25
CA ILE A 8 5.78 -17.00 15.97
C ILE A 8 4.34 -16.54 15.78
N LYS A 9 3.85 -15.63 16.64
CA LYS A 9 2.51 -15.06 16.51
C LYS A 9 2.33 -14.28 15.20
N GLY A 10 3.38 -13.57 14.77
CA GLY A 10 3.43 -12.88 13.48
C GLY A 10 3.26 -13.85 12.31
N ARG A 11 4.08 -14.91 12.26
CA ARG A 11 4.00 -15.93 11.20
C ARG A 11 2.65 -16.65 11.15
N VAL A 12 2.08 -16.96 12.31
CA VAL A 12 0.74 -17.57 12.38
C VAL A 12 -0.33 -16.62 11.85
N LYS A 13 -0.24 -15.32 12.16
CA LYS A 13 -1.21 -14.32 11.68
C LYS A 13 -1.10 -14.08 10.18
N GLU A 14 0.12 -14.11 9.65
CA GLU A 14 0.40 -14.02 8.21
C GLU A 14 -0.13 -15.26 7.47
N ALA A 15 0.19 -16.46 7.98
CA ALA A 15 -0.31 -17.71 7.43
C ALA A 15 -1.84 -17.79 7.49
N VAL A 16 -2.48 -17.38 8.58
CA VAL A 16 -3.95 -17.32 8.69
C VAL A 16 -4.53 -16.25 7.78
N GLY A 17 -3.87 -15.10 7.63
CA GLY A 17 -4.29 -14.05 6.68
C GLY A 17 -4.27 -14.54 5.23
N ASP A 18 -3.23 -15.30 4.86
CA ASP A 18 -3.08 -15.91 3.54
C ASP A 18 -4.02 -17.12 3.35
N LEU A 19 -4.20 -17.98 4.37
CA LEU A 19 -5.12 -19.14 4.31
C LEU A 19 -6.59 -18.77 4.35
N THR A 20 -6.94 -17.70 5.09
CA THR A 20 -8.32 -17.21 5.15
C THR A 20 -8.70 -16.49 3.85
N ASP A 21 -7.71 -16.24 2.97
CA ASP A 21 -7.79 -15.64 1.63
C ASP A 21 -9.07 -14.83 1.46
N ASN A 22 -9.26 -13.83 2.34
CA ASN A 22 -10.52 -13.13 2.43
C ASN A 22 -10.63 -12.30 1.15
N PRO A 23 -11.36 -12.74 0.12
CA PRO A 23 -11.23 -12.20 -1.24
C PRO A 23 -11.66 -10.73 -1.25
N ARG A 24 -12.50 -10.37 -0.28
CA ARG A 24 -13.05 -9.04 -0.04
C ARG A 24 -12.01 -7.99 0.38
N LEU A 25 -10.82 -8.37 0.86
CA LEU A 25 -9.73 -7.43 1.17
C LEU A 25 -8.64 -7.38 0.08
N LYS A 26 -8.47 -8.46 -0.68
CA LYS A 26 -7.50 -8.56 -1.77
C LYS A 26 -7.92 -7.74 -3.00
N ASP A 27 -9.22 -7.64 -3.26
CA ASP A 27 -9.77 -6.84 -4.37
C ASP A 27 -9.77 -5.33 -4.07
N SER A 28 -10.17 -4.91 -2.86
CA SER A 28 -10.05 -3.49 -2.47
C SER A 28 -8.59 -3.02 -2.47
N GLY A 29 -7.65 -3.85 -1.99
CA GLY A 29 -6.23 -3.52 -2.01
C GLY A 29 -5.62 -3.37 -3.41
N ARG A 30 -6.16 -4.04 -4.44
CA ARG A 30 -5.73 -3.86 -5.84
C ARG A 30 -6.29 -2.58 -6.46
N ALA A 31 -7.58 -2.27 -6.21
CA ALA A 31 -8.19 -1.03 -6.64
C ALA A 31 -7.54 0.19 -5.97
N ASP A 32 -7.27 0.13 -4.65
CA ASP A 32 -6.59 1.18 -3.91
C ASP A 32 -5.12 1.34 -4.34
N LYS A 33 -4.39 0.25 -4.62
CA LYS A 33 -3.02 0.35 -5.17
C LYS A 33 -3.02 0.97 -6.57
N ALA A 34 -4.01 0.69 -7.40
CA ALA A 34 -4.15 1.30 -8.72
C ALA A 34 -4.48 2.79 -8.60
N ALA A 35 -5.50 3.14 -7.80
CA ALA A 35 -5.89 4.52 -7.54
C ALA A 35 -4.75 5.34 -6.92
N GLY A 36 -4.03 4.78 -5.95
CA GLY A 36 -2.88 5.41 -5.30
C GLY A 36 -1.71 5.67 -6.27
N LYS A 37 -1.42 4.72 -7.18
CA LYS A 37 -0.41 4.93 -8.23
C LYS A 37 -0.82 6.01 -9.22
N THR A 38 -2.08 6.02 -9.66
CA THR A 38 -2.61 7.04 -10.57
C THR A 38 -2.59 8.43 -9.92
N LYS A 39 -2.98 8.53 -8.65
CA LYS A 39 -2.98 9.79 -7.90
C LYS A 39 -1.57 10.35 -7.73
N GLN A 40 -0.59 9.51 -7.38
CA GLN A 40 0.82 9.92 -7.30
C GLN A 40 1.41 10.34 -8.65
N ALA A 41 1.01 9.69 -9.75
CA ALA A 41 1.44 10.08 -11.09
C ALA A 41 0.86 11.44 -11.48
N ALA A 42 -0.43 11.66 -11.24
CA ALA A 42 -1.10 12.92 -11.47
C ALA A 42 -0.50 14.06 -10.64
N GLU A 43 -0.27 13.84 -9.34
CA GLU A 43 0.38 14.82 -8.46
C GLU A 43 1.80 15.17 -8.92
N ARG A 44 2.59 14.19 -9.36
CA ARG A 44 3.93 14.45 -9.92
C ARG A 44 3.87 15.32 -11.18
N VAL A 45 2.91 15.09 -12.08
CA VAL A 45 2.72 15.91 -13.28
C VAL A 45 2.31 17.33 -12.91
N ILE A 46 1.31 17.46 -12.03
CA ILE A 46 0.81 18.77 -11.57
C ILE A 46 1.92 19.56 -10.88
N ASN A 47 2.70 18.93 -9.99
CA ASN A 47 3.82 19.59 -9.32
C ASN A 47 4.88 20.05 -10.31
N LYS A 48 5.22 19.23 -11.32
CA LYS A 48 6.22 19.60 -12.33
C LYS A 48 5.77 20.78 -13.19
N VAL A 49 4.48 20.82 -13.56
CA VAL A 49 3.87 21.95 -14.27
C VAL A 49 3.87 23.19 -13.38
N ARG A 50 3.48 23.06 -12.10
CA ARG A 50 3.43 24.16 -11.15
C ARG A 50 4.82 24.73 -10.88
N ASP A 51 5.84 23.90 -10.75
CA ASP A 51 7.24 24.34 -10.60
C ASP A 51 7.76 25.05 -11.85
N ALA A 52 7.41 24.57 -13.05
CA ALA A 52 7.78 25.22 -14.30
C ALA A 52 7.12 26.60 -14.48
N ILE A 53 5.89 26.77 -14.01
CA ILE A 53 5.17 28.05 -14.06
C ILE A 53 5.62 28.99 -12.91
N LYS A 54 6.04 28.44 -11.77
CA LYS A 54 6.47 29.21 -10.60
C LYS A 54 7.94 29.68 -10.69
N LYS A 55 8.73 29.10 -11.59
CA LYS A 55 10.08 29.61 -11.90
C LYS A 55 9.93 30.75 -12.92
N PRO A 56 10.27 32.00 -12.55
CA PRO A 56 10.23 33.16 -13.45
C PRO A 56 11.26 33.03 -14.58
#